data_AF-A0A852AS01-F1
#
_entry.id   AF-A0A852AS01-F1
#
_cell.length_a   1.000
_cell.length_b   1.000
_cell.length_c   1.000
_cell.angle_alpha   90.00
_cell.angle_beta   90.00
_cell.angle_gamma   90.00
#
_symmetry.space_group_name_H-M   'P 1'
#
loop_
_entity.id
_entity.type
_entity.pdbx_description
1 polymer ?
#
loop_
_entity_poly.entity_id
_entity_poly.type
_entity_poly.pdbx_seq_one_letter_code
_entity_poly.pdbx_strand_id
1 'polypeptide(L)'
;MEKKDFEAWLDNISIAFLSLTDLQKNETLDHLISLSGAVQLRHLSNNLEILLKRDFLKLLPLELSFYVLKWLDPQTLLTCCLVSKQWNKVISACTEVWQTACKNLGWQIDDSVQDPLHWKKVYLKAILRMKQLKDHEAFETSSLIGHSARVYALYYKDGLLCTGSDDLSAKLWDVSTGQCIYGIQTHTCAAVKFDEQKLVTGSFDNTVACWEWSSGAKTQHFRGHTGA
;
A
#
# COMPACT_ATOMS: atom_id res chain seq x y z
N MET A 1 8.76 -35.82 -47.90
CA MET A 1 9.16 -36.54 -46.67
C MET A 1 8.08 -37.52 -46.33
N GLU A 2 8.40 -38.81 -46.22
CA GLU A 2 7.45 -39.77 -45.69
C GLU A 2 7.10 -39.38 -44.24
N LYS A 3 5.86 -39.63 -43.83
CA LYS A 3 5.32 -39.16 -42.55
C LYS A 3 6.18 -39.62 -41.35
N LYS A 4 6.76 -40.81 -41.45
CA LYS A 4 7.69 -41.38 -40.46
C LYS A 4 9.01 -40.61 -40.34
N ASP A 5 9.57 -40.17 -41.46
CA ASP A 5 10.83 -39.42 -41.46
C ASP A 5 10.63 -38.03 -40.86
N PHE A 6 9.43 -37.45 -41.04
CA PHE A 6 9.06 -36.18 -40.42
C PHE A 6 8.89 -36.29 -38.91
N GLU A 7 8.23 -37.35 -38.44
CA GLU A 7 8.04 -37.61 -37.01
C GLU A 7 9.40 -37.84 -36.31
N ALA A 8 10.30 -38.62 -36.91
CA ALA A 8 11.65 -38.85 -36.37
C ALA A 8 12.53 -37.59 -36.38
N TRP A 9 12.41 -36.75 -37.41
CA TRP A 9 13.09 -35.45 -37.45
C TRP A 9 12.55 -34.50 -36.37
N LEU A 10 11.23 -34.49 -36.16
CA LEU A 10 10.57 -33.64 -35.16
C LEU A 10 10.99 -34.03 -33.74
N ASP A 11 11.08 -35.33 -33.43
CA ASP A 11 11.53 -35.81 -32.12
C ASP A 11 12.98 -35.41 -31.83
N ASN A 12 13.87 -35.55 -32.81
CA ASN A 12 15.27 -35.13 -32.67
C ASN A 12 15.40 -33.63 -32.46
N ILE A 13 14.60 -32.82 -33.16
CA ILE A 13 14.56 -31.38 -32.94
C ILE A 13 13.99 -31.04 -31.57
N SER A 14 12.96 -31.75 -31.11
CA SER A 14 12.38 -31.52 -29.78
C SER A 14 13.41 -31.77 -28.68
N ILE A 15 14.19 -32.86 -28.78
CA ILE A 15 15.27 -33.19 -27.85
C ILE A 15 16.38 -32.13 -27.89
N ALA A 16 16.84 -31.76 -29.09
CA ALA A 16 17.85 -30.72 -29.26
C ALA A 16 17.35 -29.37 -28.72
N PHE A 17 16.11 -29.01 -29.01
CA PHE A 17 15.48 -27.78 -28.55
C PHE A 17 15.37 -27.75 -27.02
N LEU A 18 14.97 -28.85 -26.38
CA LEU A 18 14.90 -28.95 -24.92
C LEU A 18 16.25 -28.74 -24.24
N SER A 19 17.35 -29.16 -24.88
CA SER A 19 18.72 -28.99 -24.38
C SER A 19 19.27 -27.55 -24.49
N LEU A 20 18.62 -26.68 -25.24
CA LEU A 20 19.03 -25.28 -25.41
C LEU A 20 18.70 -24.42 -24.19
N THR A 21 19.49 -23.37 -23.99
CA THR A 21 19.17 -22.30 -23.02
C THR A 21 17.95 -21.49 -23.49
N ASP A 22 17.25 -20.83 -22.57
CA ASP A 22 16.06 -20.02 -22.91
C ASP A 22 16.34 -18.93 -23.94
N LEU A 23 17.56 -18.37 -23.96
CA LEU A 23 17.98 -17.39 -24.97
C LEU A 23 18.06 -18.04 -26.36
N GLN A 24 18.76 -19.16 -26.46
CA GLN A 24 18.94 -19.90 -27.71
C GLN A 24 17.62 -20.49 -28.23
N LYS A 25 16.73 -20.93 -27.34
CA LYS A 25 15.36 -21.33 -27.67
C LYS A 25 14.58 -20.19 -28.33
N ASN A 26 14.72 -18.97 -27.80
CA ASN A 26 14.05 -17.81 -28.38
C ASN A 26 14.62 -17.43 -29.75
N GLU A 27 15.95 -17.39 -29.90
CA GLU A 27 16.61 -17.07 -31.19
C GLU A 27 16.28 -18.10 -32.27
N THR A 28 16.35 -19.40 -31.94
CA THR A 28 15.97 -20.47 -32.87
C THR A 28 14.50 -20.37 -33.25
N LEU A 29 13.59 -20.08 -32.31
CA LEU A 29 12.17 -19.86 -32.62
C LEU A 29 11.94 -18.61 -33.48
N ASP A 30 12.63 -17.49 -33.22
CA ASP A 30 12.51 -16.27 -34.05
C ASP A 30 13.00 -16.52 -35.47
N HIS A 31 14.09 -17.28 -35.62
CA HIS A 31 14.58 -17.70 -36.93
C HIS A 31 13.61 -18.67 -37.63
N LEU A 32 12.99 -19.58 -36.88
CA LEU A 32 12.03 -20.54 -37.42
C LEU A 32 10.74 -19.83 -37.85
N ILE A 33 10.31 -18.79 -37.12
CA ILE A 33 9.17 -17.94 -37.47
C ILE A 33 9.46 -17.11 -38.72
N SER A 34 10.65 -16.51 -38.83
CA SER A 34 11.00 -15.69 -40.00
C SER A 34 11.09 -16.49 -41.31
N LEU A 35 11.40 -17.80 -41.21
CA LEU A 35 11.47 -18.71 -42.35
C LEU A 35 10.15 -19.42 -42.66
N SER A 36 9.15 -19.37 -41.78
CA SER A 36 7.93 -20.17 -41.89
C SER A 36 6.70 -19.35 -42.32
N GLY A 37 5.91 -19.90 -43.24
CA GLY A 37 4.61 -19.34 -43.61
C GLY A 37 3.50 -19.67 -42.61
N ALA A 38 2.33 -19.03 -42.76
CA ALA A 38 1.20 -19.16 -41.84
C ALA A 38 0.71 -20.60 -41.61
N VAL A 39 0.78 -21.46 -42.64
CA VAL A 39 0.35 -22.87 -42.55
C VAL A 39 1.33 -23.68 -41.71
N GLN A 40 2.64 -23.48 -41.90
CA GLN A 40 3.69 -24.14 -41.12
C GLN A 40 3.64 -23.69 -39.65
N LEU A 41 3.44 -22.40 -39.40
CA LEU A 41 3.30 -21.85 -38.05
C LEU A 41 2.09 -22.41 -37.30
N ARG A 42 0.95 -22.61 -37.99
CA ARG A 42 -0.24 -23.25 -37.39
C ARG A 42 0.04 -24.69 -36.98
N HIS A 43 0.77 -25.43 -37.82
CA HIS A 43 1.14 -26.81 -37.53
C HIS A 43 2.15 -26.91 -36.37
N LEU A 44 3.08 -25.96 -36.27
CA LEU A 44 4.02 -25.85 -35.15
C LEU A 44 3.28 -25.50 -33.85
N SER A 45 2.39 -24.50 -33.86
CA SER A 45 1.61 -24.08 -32.69
C SER A 45 0.79 -25.23 -32.09
N ASN A 46 0.11 -26.02 -32.92
CA ASN A 46 -0.72 -27.13 -32.45
C ASN A 46 0.08 -28.28 -31.82
N ASN A 47 1.35 -28.44 -32.18
CA ASN A 47 2.17 -29.57 -31.75
C ASN A 47 3.26 -29.19 -30.73
N LEU A 48 3.56 -27.89 -30.56
CA LEU A 48 4.61 -27.38 -29.67
C LEU A 48 4.07 -26.56 -28.48
N GLU A 49 2.77 -26.62 -28.21
CA GLU A 49 2.03 -25.78 -27.25
C GLU A 49 2.67 -25.71 -25.84
N ILE A 50 3.44 -26.73 -25.45
CA ILE A 50 4.11 -26.85 -24.15
C ILE A 50 5.53 -26.25 -24.17
N LEU A 51 6.20 -26.24 -25.33
CA LEU A 51 7.61 -25.84 -25.52
C LEU A 51 7.77 -24.34 -25.86
N LEU A 52 6.70 -23.69 -26.31
CA LEU A 52 6.69 -22.31 -26.80
C LEU A 52 6.29 -21.27 -25.75
N LYS A 53 6.58 -21.54 -24.46
CA LYS A 53 6.34 -20.55 -23.40
C LYS A 53 7.39 -19.46 -23.46
N ARG A 54 7.01 -18.33 -24.07
CA ARG A 54 7.82 -17.10 -24.11
C ARG A 54 7.52 -16.25 -22.88
N ASP A 55 8.56 -15.87 -22.15
CA ASP A 55 8.47 -14.87 -21.10
C ASP A 55 8.32 -13.48 -21.75
N PHE A 56 7.08 -13.08 -22.01
CA PHE A 56 6.78 -11.83 -22.72
C PHE A 56 7.29 -10.59 -21.98
N LEU A 57 7.34 -10.58 -20.64
CA LEU A 57 7.90 -9.45 -19.88
C LEU A 57 9.42 -9.31 -20.04
N LYS A 58 10.10 -10.39 -20.44
CA LYS A 58 11.51 -10.35 -20.81
C LYS A 58 11.72 -9.89 -22.26
N LEU A 59 10.75 -10.12 -23.12
CA LEU A 59 10.86 -9.90 -24.57
C LEU A 59 10.24 -8.57 -25.04
N LEU A 60 9.28 -8.03 -24.31
CA LEU A 60 8.63 -6.76 -24.63
C LEU A 60 9.49 -5.56 -24.20
N PRO A 61 9.42 -4.44 -24.95
CA PRO A 61 9.80 -3.13 -24.44
C PRO A 61 9.10 -2.81 -23.11
N LEU A 62 9.73 -1.99 -22.28
CA LEU A 62 9.24 -1.68 -20.93
C LEU A 62 7.87 -0.98 -20.97
N GLU A 63 7.63 -0.15 -21.99
CA GLU A 63 6.38 0.59 -22.17
C GLU A 63 5.20 -0.34 -22.42
N LEU A 64 5.39 -1.34 -23.29
CA LEU A 64 4.37 -2.36 -23.56
C LEU A 64 4.15 -3.28 -22.37
N SER A 65 5.23 -3.60 -21.66
CA SER A 65 5.17 -4.35 -20.40
C SER A 65 4.29 -3.63 -19.38
N PHE A 66 4.51 -2.33 -19.16
CA PHE A 66 3.69 -1.51 -18.25
C PHE A 66 2.24 -1.40 -18.71
N TYR A 67 2.00 -1.26 -20.02
CA TYR A 67 0.65 -1.20 -20.56
C TYR A 67 -0.14 -2.48 -20.27
N VAL A 68 0.47 -3.66 -20.41
CA VAL A 68 -0.18 -4.94 -20.09
C VAL A 68 -0.44 -5.06 -18.58
N LEU A 69 0.54 -4.71 -17.75
CA LEU A 69 0.43 -4.80 -16.29
C LEU A 69 -0.68 -3.92 -15.70
N LYS A 70 -1.03 -2.82 -16.38
CA LYS A 70 -2.13 -1.92 -15.99
C LYS A 70 -3.51 -2.58 -15.92
N TRP A 71 -3.72 -3.67 -16.66
CA TRP A 71 -4.99 -4.39 -16.71
C TRP A 71 -5.13 -5.46 -15.64
N LEU A 72 -4.08 -5.74 -14.87
CA LEU A 72 -4.09 -6.75 -13.82
C LEU A 72 -4.46 -6.12 -12.48
N ASP A 73 -5.20 -6.88 -11.66
CA ASP A 73 -5.47 -6.47 -10.30
C ASP A 73 -4.18 -6.59 -9.44
N PRO A 74 -4.09 -5.82 -8.34
CA PRO A 74 -2.89 -5.81 -7.51
C PRO A 74 -2.53 -7.17 -6.87
N GLN A 75 -3.51 -8.04 -6.58
CA GLN A 75 -3.22 -9.36 -6.00
C GLN A 75 -2.53 -10.24 -7.05
N THR A 76 -3.06 -10.26 -8.28
CA THR A 76 -2.42 -10.94 -9.41
C THR A 76 -1.04 -10.35 -9.70
N LEU A 77 -0.85 -9.04 -9.61
CA LEU A 77 0.49 -8.44 -9.77
C LEU A 77 1.50 -8.90 -8.71
N LEU A 78 1.05 -9.11 -7.46
CA LEU A 78 1.88 -9.66 -6.40
C LEU A 78 2.24 -11.13 -6.66
N THR A 79 1.32 -11.94 -7.16
CA THR A 79 1.64 -13.34 -7.54
C THR A 79 2.61 -13.37 -8.73
N CYS A 80 2.41 -12.49 -9.73
CA CYS A 80 3.32 -12.30 -10.85
C CYS A 80 4.74 -11.91 -10.40
N CYS A 81 4.90 -11.14 -9.32
CA CYS A 81 6.22 -10.83 -8.77
C CYS A 81 6.99 -12.06 -8.26
N LEU A 82 6.31 -13.18 -7.98
CA LEU A 82 6.94 -14.42 -7.51
C LEU A 82 7.46 -15.28 -8.67
N VAL A 83 7.11 -14.97 -9.91
CA VAL A 83 7.50 -15.74 -11.11
C VAL A 83 9.01 -15.68 -11.35
N SER A 84 9.60 -14.49 -11.28
CA SER A 84 11.05 -14.31 -11.42
C SER A 84 11.54 -12.97 -10.85
N LYS A 85 12.87 -12.85 -10.66
CA LYS A 85 13.50 -11.57 -10.25
C LYS A 85 13.25 -10.45 -11.27
N GLN A 86 13.21 -10.79 -12.56
CA GLN A 86 12.96 -9.82 -13.63
C GLN A 86 11.51 -9.31 -13.58
N TRP A 87 10.55 -10.22 -13.43
CA TRP A 87 9.14 -9.87 -13.23
C TRP A 87 8.95 -8.95 -12.02
N ASN A 88 9.54 -9.33 -10.88
CA ASN A 88 9.48 -8.50 -9.69
C ASN A 88 10.06 -7.10 -9.93
N LYS A 89 11.21 -7.00 -10.63
CA LYS A 89 11.83 -5.71 -10.95
C LYS A 89 10.93 -4.83 -11.83
N VAL A 90 10.39 -5.39 -12.92
CA VAL A 90 9.53 -4.64 -13.86
C VAL A 90 8.22 -4.22 -13.19
N ILE A 91 7.54 -5.15 -12.53
CA ILE A 91 6.26 -4.86 -11.86
C ILE A 91 6.45 -3.86 -10.73
N SER A 92 7.52 -3.99 -9.94
CA SER A 92 7.78 -3.05 -8.85
C SER A 92 8.12 -1.64 -9.33
N ALA A 93 8.67 -1.50 -10.53
CA ALA A 93 8.98 -0.20 -11.13
C ALA A 93 7.78 0.47 -11.82
N CYS A 94 6.65 -0.21 -11.92
CA CYS A 94 5.46 0.32 -12.58
C CYS A 94 4.66 1.23 -11.63
N THR A 95 5.10 2.48 -11.48
CA THR A 95 4.55 3.46 -10.53
C THR A 95 3.05 3.70 -10.72
N GLU A 96 2.60 3.88 -11.96
CA GLU A 96 1.19 4.19 -12.29
C GLU A 96 0.23 3.12 -11.75
N VAL A 97 0.63 1.85 -11.86
CA VAL A 97 -0.17 0.70 -11.40
C VAL A 97 -0.30 0.72 -9.89
N TRP A 98 0.79 0.92 -9.15
CA TRP A 98 0.76 0.95 -7.69
C TRP A 98 0.09 2.21 -7.13
N GLN A 99 0.22 3.36 -7.81
CA GLN A 99 -0.52 4.58 -7.46
C GLN A 99 -2.02 4.35 -7.64
N THR A 100 -2.46 3.77 -8.76
CA THR A 100 -3.87 3.43 -9.00
C THR A 100 -4.38 2.46 -7.95
N ALA A 101 -3.60 1.44 -7.60
CA ALA A 101 -3.93 0.49 -6.55
C ALA A 101 -4.11 1.18 -5.18
N CYS A 102 -3.24 2.14 -4.84
CA CYS A 102 -3.35 2.94 -3.61
C CYS A 102 -4.57 3.89 -3.64
N LYS A 103 -4.84 4.55 -4.77
CA LYS A 103 -6.05 5.38 -4.97
C LYS A 103 -7.32 4.59 -4.73
N ASN A 104 -7.39 3.36 -5.23
CA ASN A 104 -8.53 2.46 -5.04
C ASN A 104 -8.73 2.05 -3.56
N LEU A 105 -7.67 2.09 -2.74
CA LEU A 105 -7.76 1.93 -1.29
C LEU A 105 -8.15 3.22 -0.55
N GLY A 106 -8.38 4.32 -1.26
CA GLY A 106 -8.72 5.63 -0.69
C GLY A 106 -7.53 6.49 -0.28
N TRP A 107 -6.30 6.14 -0.68
CA TRP A 107 -5.11 6.90 -0.33
C TRP A 107 -4.91 8.08 -1.28
N GLN A 108 -4.46 9.22 -0.74
CA GLN A 108 -4.04 10.36 -1.53
C GLN A 108 -2.65 10.11 -2.10
N ILE A 109 -2.48 10.39 -3.40
CA ILE A 109 -1.21 10.19 -4.10
C ILE A 109 -0.46 11.50 -4.16
N ASP A 110 0.81 11.44 -3.80
CA ASP A 110 1.77 12.51 -3.96
C ASP A 110 2.62 12.25 -5.22
N ASP A 111 2.32 12.98 -6.29
CA ASP A 111 3.02 12.85 -7.57
C ASP A 111 4.46 13.41 -7.53
N SER A 112 4.88 14.06 -6.44
CA SER A 112 6.26 14.52 -6.28
C SER A 112 7.24 13.37 -6.00
N VAL A 113 6.75 12.22 -5.53
CA VAL A 113 7.57 11.07 -5.16
C VAL A 113 8.10 10.34 -6.40
N GLN A 114 9.41 10.47 -6.64
CA GLN A 114 10.08 9.90 -7.81
C GLN A 114 10.56 8.45 -7.65
N ASP A 115 10.54 7.87 -6.42
CA ASP A 115 10.99 6.49 -6.20
C ASP A 115 9.97 5.47 -6.77
N PRO A 116 10.30 4.71 -7.84
CA PRO A 116 9.37 3.78 -8.45
C PRO A 116 8.92 2.66 -7.51
N LEU A 117 9.75 2.31 -6.52
CA LEU A 117 9.47 1.24 -5.57
C LEU A 117 8.60 1.70 -4.38
N HIS A 118 8.41 3.01 -4.21
CA HIS A 118 7.71 3.58 -3.07
C HIS A 118 6.26 3.09 -2.99
N TRP A 119 5.51 3.23 -4.07
CA TRP A 119 4.07 2.97 -4.08
C TRP A 119 3.72 1.50 -3.87
N LYS A 120 4.56 0.56 -4.35
CA LYS A 120 4.41 -0.86 -4.02
C LYS A 120 4.57 -1.11 -2.52
N LYS A 121 5.57 -0.49 -1.87
CA LYS A 121 5.79 -0.62 -0.42
C LYS A 121 4.61 -0.04 0.37
N VAL A 122 4.11 1.12 -0.04
CA VAL A 122 2.92 1.75 0.56
C VAL A 122 1.72 0.84 0.45
N TYR A 123 1.46 0.31 -0.75
CA TYR A 123 0.36 -0.63 -0.99
C TYR A 123 0.44 -1.87 -0.11
N LEU A 124 1.63 -2.50 -0.02
CA LEU A 124 1.85 -3.67 0.82
C LEU A 124 1.61 -3.37 2.31
N LYS A 125 2.10 -2.21 2.80
CA LYS A 125 1.84 -1.77 4.17
C LYS A 125 0.35 -1.53 4.42
N ALA A 126 -0.36 -0.95 3.44
CA ALA A 126 -1.80 -0.71 3.53
C ALA A 126 -2.58 -2.02 3.63
N ILE A 127 -2.31 -3.00 2.76
CA ILE A 127 -2.94 -4.33 2.84
C ILE A 127 -2.67 -5.00 4.18
N LEU A 128 -1.43 -4.98 4.65
CA LEU A 128 -1.05 -5.61 5.91
C LEU A 128 -1.84 -5.00 7.08
N ARG A 129 -1.94 -3.67 7.13
CA ARG A 129 -2.72 -2.95 8.15
C ARG A 129 -4.20 -3.30 8.09
N MET A 130 -4.77 -3.34 6.89
CA MET A 130 -6.18 -3.71 6.70
C MET A 130 -6.48 -5.14 7.14
N LYS A 131 -5.52 -6.06 6.99
CA LYS A 131 -5.63 -7.44 7.49
C LYS A 131 -5.57 -7.47 9.02
N GLN A 132 -4.58 -6.82 9.63
CA GLN A 132 -4.44 -6.74 11.09
C GLN A 132 -5.68 -6.13 11.76
N LEU A 133 -6.24 -5.07 11.15
CA LEU A 133 -7.49 -4.46 11.60
C LEU A 133 -8.67 -5.44 11.58
N LYS A 134 -8.77 -6.32 10.59
CA LYS A 134 -9.82 -7.36 10.52
C LYS A 134 -9.64 -8.43 11.58
N ASP A 135 -8.40 -8.77 11.89
CA ASP A 135 -8.05 -9.80 12.86
C ASP A 135 -8.09 -9.24 14.31
N HIS A 136 -8.48 -7.97 14.48
CA HIS A 136 -8.51 -7.24 15.76
C HIS A 136 -7.16 -7.18 16.49
N GLU A 137 -6.05 -7.37 15.76
CA GLU A 137 -4.71 -7.28 16.28
C GLU A 137 -4.17 -5.86 16.11
N ALA A 138 -3.81 -5.22 17.24
CA ALA A 138 -3.09 -3.95 17.20
C ALA A 138 -1.66 -4.19 16.72
N PHE A 139 -1.20 -3.40 15.75
CA PHE A 139 0.17 -3.49 15.23
C PHE A 139 1.22 -3.19 16.30
N GLU A 140 0.95 -2.18 17.12
CA GLU A 140 1.77 -1.74 18.24
C GLU A 140 0.83 -1.14 19.28
N THR A 141 1.12 -1.37 20.56
CA THR A 141 0.34 -0.79 21.66
C THR A 141 1.29 -0.03 22.58
N SER A 142 0.99 1.24 22.81
CA SER A 142 1.70 2.11 23.75
C SER A 142 0.72 2.68 24.76
N SER A 143 1.14 2.80 26.02
CA SER A 143 0.32 3.40 27.09
C SER A 143 0.83 4.79 27.42
N LEU A 144 -0.04 5.79 27.30
CA LEU A 144 0.22 7.17 27.70
C LEU A 144 -0.27 7.37 29.14
N ILE A 145 0.65 7.33 30.11
CA ILE A 145 0.33 7.41 31.53
C ILE A 145 0.45 8.87 31.99
N GLY A 146 -0.60 9.41 32.60
CA GLY A 146 -0.48 10.72 33.27
C GLY A 146 -1.76 11.36 33.81
N HIS A 147 -2.94 10.92 33.41
CA HIS A 147 -4.18 11.33 34.10
C HIS A 147 -4.36 10.55 35.40
N SER A 148 -4.88 11.21 36.45
CA SER A 148 -5.12 10.60 37.76
C SER A 148 -6.56 10.12 37.95
N ALA A 149 -7.45 10.46 37.01
CA ALA A 149 -8.84 10.02 36.98
C ALA A 149 -9.26 9.55 35.58
N ARG A 150 -10.56 9.28 35.40
CA ARG A 150 -11.11 8.78 34.14
C ARG A 150 -10.87 9.78 33.01
N VAL A 151 -10.50 9.29 31.84
CA VAL A 151 -10.42 10.08 30.60
C VAL A 151 -11.76 9.94 29.88
N TYR A 152 -12.47 11.05 29.67
CA TYR A 152 -13.78 11.04 29.02
C TYR A 152 -13.72 11.48 27.56
N ALA A 153 -12.72 12.28 27.21
CA ALA A 153 -12.64 12.91 25.91
C ALA A 153 -11.28 12.66 25.26
N LEU A 154 -11.30 12.40 23.96
CA LEU A 154 -10.11 12.28 23.13
C LEU A 154 -10.32 12.99 21.79
N TYR A 155 -9.28 13.65 21.30
CA TYR A 155 -9.26 14.21 19.96
C TYR A 155 -7.86 14.04 19.36
N TYR A 156 -7.78 13.48 18.16
CA TYR A 156 -6.51 13.25 17.45
C TYR A 156 -6.45 14.14 16.20
N LYS A 157 -5.31 14.79 15.99
CA LYS A 157 -5.01 15.58 14.80
C LYS A 157 -3.50 15.56 14.53
N ASP A 158 -3.11 15.15 13.33
CA ASP A 158 -1.74 15.28 12.80
C ASP A 158 -0.63 14.74 13.72
N GLY A 159 -0.84 13.56 14.34
CA GLY A 159 0.13 12.92 15.23
C GLY A 159 0.06 13.39 16.69
N LEU A 160 -0.79 14.37 16.97
CA LEU A 160 -1.05 14.87 18.32
C LEU A 160 -2.39 14.33 18.84
N LEU A 161 -2.38 13.88 20.10
CA LEU A 161 -3.58 13.42 20.80
C LEU A 161 -3.85 14.37 21.96
N CYS A 162 -5.04 14.95 22.02
CA CYS A 162 -5.51 15.67 23.20
C CYS A 162 -6.45 14.76 24.00
N THR A 163 -6.25 14.71 25.31
CA THR A 163 -7.10 13.97 26.25
C THR A 163 -7.68 14.91 27.28
N GLY A 164 -8.95 14.71 27.62
CA GLY A 164 -9.65 15.43 28.69
C GLY A 164 -10.12 14.47 29.77
N SER A 165 -9.89 14.84 31.03
CA SER A 165 -10.16 13.97 32.17
C SER A 165 -11.03 14.64 33.25
N ASP A 166 -11.57 13.80 34.12
CA ASP A 166 -12.23 14.17 35.38
C ASP A 166 -11.24 14.72 36.42
N ASP A 167 -9.93 14.54 36.22
CA ASP A 167 -8.89 15.06 37.12
C ASP A 167 -8.67 16.58 37.02
N LEU A 168 -9.60 17.28 36.36
CA LEU A 168 -9.54 18.71 36.08
C LEU A 168 -8.33 19.09 35.25
N SER A 169 -7.91 18.21 34.33
CA SER A 169 -6.86 18.53 33.37
C SER A 169 -7.17 18.07 31.96
N ALA A 170 -6.55 18.76 31.01
CA ALA A 170 -6.41 18.34 29.64
C ALA A 170 -4.93 18.24 29.28
N LYS A 171 -4.56 17.18 28.56
CA LYS A 171 -3.17 16.91 28.16
C LYS A 171 -3.05 16.75 26.66
N LEU A 172 -1.99 17.29 26.09
CA LEU A 172 -1.62 17.11 24.69
C LEU A 172 -0.41 16.18 24.63
N TRP A 173 -0.50 15.14 23.82
CA TRP A 173 0.50 14.09 23.68
C TRP A 173 1.02 14.04 22.25
N ASP A 174 2.31 13.83 22.11
CA ASP A 174 2.90 13.37 20.85
C ASP A 174 2.75 11.84 20.79
N VAL A 175 1.99 11.35 19.80
CA VAL A 175 1.72 9.90 19.66
C VAL A 175 2.97 9.13 19.22
N SER A 176 3.90 9.78 18.51
CA SER A 176 5.12 9.12 18.01
C SER A 176 6.17 8.93 19.11
N THR A 177 6.30 9.88 20.02
CA THR A 177 7.26 9.82 21.13
C THR A 177 6.65 9.33 22.44
N GLY A 178 5.32 9.36 22.55
CA GLY A 178 4.57 9.08 23.77
C GLY A 178 4.69 10.15 24.85
N GLN A 179 5.26 11.31 24.54
CA GLN A 179 5.49 12.37 25.51
C GLN A 179 4.28 13.29 25.67
N CYS A 180 4.03 13.73 26.90
CA CYS A 180 3.07 14.79 27.19
C CYS A 180 3.73 16.14 26.86
N ILE A 181 3.27 16.82 25.81
CA ILE A 181 3.76 18.14 25.39
C ILE A 181 3.21 19.23 26.30
N TYR A 182 1.90 19.20 26.55
CA TYR A 182 1.22 20.17 27.41
C TYR A 182 0.30 19.47 28.40
N GLY A 183 0.17 20.05 29.59
CA GLY A 183 -0.84 19.69 30.57
C GLY A 183 -1.39 20.97 31.19
N ILE A 184 -2.68 21.23 30.99
CA ILE A 184 -3.35 22.43 31.51
C ILE A 184 -4.35 22.00 32.57
N GLN A 185 -4.37 22.75 33.67
CA GLN A 185 -5.43 22.68 34.66
C GLN A 185 -6.70 23.31 34.08
N THR A 186 -7.74 22.51 33.90
CA THR A 186 -9.02 22.91 33.32
C THR A 186 -10.14 22.64 34.32
N HIS A 187 -11.38 22.63 33.83
CA HIS A 187 -12.51 21.98 34.48
C HIS A 187 -12.60 20.50 34.05
N THR A 188 -13.60 19.76 34.55
CA THR A 188 -13.87 18.36 34.15
C THR A 188 -14.11 18.27 32.65
N CYS A 189 -13.25 17.61 31.88
CA CYS A 189 -13.35 17.63 30.42
C CYS A 189 -14.17 16.44 29.88
N ALA A 190 -15.42 16.70 29.52
CA ALA A 190 -16.29 15.74 28.84
C ALA A 190 -16.12 15.75 27.30
N ALA A 191 -15.65 16.87 26.74
CA ALA A 191 -15.31 16.99 25.33
C ALA A 191 -14.05 17.84 25.16
N VAL A 192 -13.20 17.51 24.18
CA VAL A 192 -12.00 18.29 23.85
C VAL A 192 -11.87 18.46 22.34
N LYS A 193 -11.38 19.63 21.93
CA LYS A 193 -10.91 19.89 20.56
C LYS A 193 -9.75 20.87 20.65
N PHE A 194 -8.73 20.69 19.82
CA PHE A 194 -7.58 21.58 19.85
C PHE A 194 -7.14 22.00 18.44
N ASP A 195 -6.37 23.07 18.45
CA ASP A 195 -5.55 23.58 17.37
C ASP A 195 -4.12 23.79 17.90
N GLU A 196 -3.19 24.20 17.05
CA GLU A 196 -1.78 24.46 17.35
C GLU A 196 -1.60 25.38 18.58
N GLN A 197 -2.50 26.34 18.78
CA GLN A 197 -2.38 27.35 19.85
C GLN A 197 -3.42 27.19 20.96
N LYS A 198 -4.58 26.62 20.66
CA LYS A 198 -5.75 26.68 21.54
C LYS A 198 -6.36 25.33 21.80
N LEU A 199 -6.90 25.19 23.00
CA LEU A 199 -7.70 24.06 23.45
C LEU A 199 -9.11 24.56 23.75
N VAL A 200 -10.12 23.86 23.28
CA VAL A 200 -11.51 24.05 23.68
C VAL A 200 -11.98 22.82 24.44
N THR A 201 -12.53 23.05 25.63
CA THR A 201 -13.01 22.00 26.53
C THR A 201 -14.49 22.21 26.85
N GLY A 202 -15.29 21.16 26.73
CA GLY A 202 -16.67 21.11 27.23
C GLY A 202 -16.74 20.35 28.55
N SER A 203 -17.56 20.83 29.48
CA SER A 203 -17.69 20.30 30.85
C SER A 203 -19.06 19.72 31.15
N PHE A 204 -19.11 18.84 32.17
CA PHE A 204 -20.37 18.49 32.84
C PHE A 204 -20.96 19.65 33.68
N ASP A 205 -20.21 20.73 33.91
CA ASP A 205 -20.71 21.95 34.55
C ASP A 205 -21.55 22.87 33.61
N ASN A 206 -21.88 22.38 32.42
CA ASN A 206 -22.60 23.10 31.36
C ASN A 206 -21.85 24.30 30.78
N THR A 207 -20.53 24.39 30.95
CA THR A 207 -19.70 25.43 30.34
C THR A 207 -18.75 24.88 29.29
N VAL A 208 -18.41 25.77 28.36
CA VAL A 208 -17.33 25.56 27.40
C VAL A 208 -16.26 26.61 27.67
N ALA A 209 -15.00 26.23 27.69
CA ALA A 209 -13.89 27.14 27.87
C ALA A 209 -12.87 26.99 26.74
N CYS A 210 -12.23 28.11 26.41
CA CYS A 210 -11.07 28.14 25.52
C CYS A 210 -9.82 28.45 26.34
N TRP A 211 -8.75 27.73 26.06
CA TRP A 211 -7.46 27.82 26.74
C TRP A 211 -6.38 28.01 25.71
N GLU A 212 -5.30 28.67 26.10
CA GLU A 212 -4.10 28.81 25.28
C GLU A 212 -3.03 27.81 25.76
N TRP A 213 -2.41 27.07 24.85
CA TRP A 213 -1.42 26.04 25.19
C TRP A 213 -0.17 26.59 25.87
N SER A 214 0.37 27.68 25.33
CA SER A 214 1.63 28.27 25.77
C SER A 214 1.58 28.86 27.19
N SER A 215 0.46 29.49 27.54
CA SER A 215 0.28 30.15 28.84
C SER A 215 -0.51 29.31 29.84
N GLY A 216 -1.29 28.32 29.37
CA GLY A 216 -2.27 27.60 30.18
C GLY A 216 -3.46 28.47 30.61
N ALA A 217 -3.56 29.71 30.13
CA ALA A 217 -4.59 30.65 30.58
C ALA A 217 -5.95 30.36 29.93
N LYS A 218 -7.02 30.52 30.72
CA LYS A 218 -8.40 30.51 30.24
C LYS A 218 -8.69 31.82 29.50
N THR A 219 -8.77 31.77 28.18
CA THR A 219 -8.98 32.95 27.34
C THR A 219 -10.46 33.31 27.19
N GLN A 220 -11.33 32.30 27.13
CA GLN A 220 -12.78 32.50 26.97
C GLN A 220 -13.58 31.53 27.82
N HIS A 221 -14.78 31.96 28.17
CA HIS A 221 -15.71 31.19 28.98
C HIS A 221 -17.13 31.39 28.46
N PHE A 222 -17.73 30.30 27.98
CA PHE A 222 -19.03 30.29 27.35
C PHE A 222 -20.03 29.58 28.26
N ARG A 223 -21.14 30.26 28.52
CA ARG A 223 -22.30 29.74 29.24
C ARG A 223 -23.50 29.79 28.31
N GLY A 224 -24.42 28.85 28.50
CA GLY A 224 -25.65 28.79 27.71
C GLY A 224 -26.23 27.39 27.65
N HIS A 225 -25.40 26.35 27.78
CA HIS A 225 -25.89 25.00 28.00
C HIS A 225 -26.54 24.91 29.38
N THR A 226 -27.62 24.13 29.46
CA THR A 226 -28.42 23.92 30.67
C THR A 226 -28.40 22.47 31.15
N GLY A 227 -27.66 21.61 30.46
CA GLY A 227 -27.44 20.21 30.78
C GLY A 227 -26.29 19.64 29.97
N ALA A 228 -25.84 18.46 30.41
CA ALA A 228 -24.84 17.64 29.74
C ALA A 228 -25.45 16.83 28.58
#